data_AF-A0A974S171-F1
#
_entry.id   AF-A0A974S171-F1
#
_cell.length_a   1.000
_cell.length_b   1.000
_cell.length_c   1.000
_cell.angle_alpha   90.00
_cell.angle_beta   90.00
_cell.angle_gamma   90.00
#
_symmetry.space_group_name_H-M   'P 1'
#
loop_
_entity.id
_entity.type
_entity.pdbx_description
1 polymer ?
#
loop_
_entity_poly.entity_id
_entity_poly.type
_entity_poly.pdbx_seq_one_letter_code
_entity_poly.pdbx_strand_id
1 'polypeptide(L)'
;MLVAGRIENFKDYSKFSSIKEFNNTIEMFLAEHKKDFTKGELVAFKRLVRFSAKYAGVANAKIGTLVKAINEKLNGFGVSRSTFERMLRKSKDLGIVSIVYTKKSKGGIYVRMLI
;
A
#
# COMPACT_ATOMS: atom_id res chain seq x y z
N MET A 1 7.29 -14.08 -13.06
CA MET A 1 7.74 -12.93 -12.23
C MET A 1 7.61 -11.68 -13.09
N LEU A 2 6.80 -10.68 -12.70
CA LEU A 2 6.54 -9.50 -13.55
C LEU A 2 7.77 -8.58 -13.61
N VAL A 3 8.10 -8.10 -14.81
CA VAL A 3 9.16 -7.10 -15.04
C VAL A 3 8.65 -5.73 -14.57
N ALA A 4 9.50 -4.98 -13.86
CA ALA A 4 9.16 -3.64 -13.41
C ALA A 4 9.01 -2.67 -14.62
N GLY A 5 7.77 -2.37 -15.02
CA GLY A 5 7.42 -1.42 -16.08
C GLY A 5 6.80 -0.11 -15.56
N ARG A 6 6.42 0.81 -16.47
CA ARG A 6 5.71 2.06 -16.13
C ARG A 6 4.37 1.75 -15.48
N ILE A 7 3.92 2.60 -14.54
CA ILE A 7 2.66 2.41 -13.79
C ILE A 7 1.43 2.34 -14.72
N GLU A 8 1.52 2.96 -15.90
CA GLU A 8 0.54 2.93 -16.99
C GLU A 8 0.22 1.52 -17.49
N ASN A 9 1.20 0.61 -17.53
CA ASN A 9 1.03 -0.77 -17.99
C ASN A 9 0.22 -1.64 -17.02
N PHE A 10 -0.32 -1.05 -15.95
CA PHE A 10 -0.98 -1.77 -14.90
C PHE A 10 -2.28 -1.14 -14.44
N LYS A 11 -2.78 -0.17 -15.20
CA LYS A 11 -4.08 0.45 -14.96
C LYS A 11 -5.21 -0.60 -14.95
N ASP A 12 -5.07 -1.63 -15.77
CA ASP A 12 -6.03 -2.74 -15.92
C ASP A 12 -6.09 -3.68 -14.71
N TYR A 13 -5.16 -3.58 -13.76
CA TYR A 13 -5.22 -4.31 -12.50
C TYR A 13 -6.03 -3.57 -11.42
N SER A 14 -6.37 -2.30 -11.66
CA SER A 14 -7.29 -1.58 -10.77
C SER A 14 -8.66 -2.21 -10.86
N LYS A 15 -9.20 -2.65 -9.72
CA LYS A 15 -10.58 -3.14 -9.62
C LYS A 15 -11.60 -2.00 -9.44
N PHE A 16 -11.14 -0.76 -9.31
CA PHE A 16 -12.01 0.38 -9.02
C PHE A 16 -12.26 1.22 -10.26
N SER A 17 -13.54 1.46 -10.54
CA SER A 17 -13.99 2.34 -11.61
C SER A 17 -13.80 3.83 -11.28
N SER A 18 -13.67 4.17 -9.99
CA SER A 18 -13.52 5.55 -9.53
C SER A 18 -12.76 5.66 -8.20
N ILE A 19 -12.23 6.87 -7.93
CA ILE A 19 -11.61 7.17 -6.63
C ILE A 19 -12.63 7.11 -5.48
N LYS A 20 -13.91 7.35 -5.78
CA LYS A 20 -15.01 7.27 -4.80
C LYS A 20 -15.24 5.82 -4.37
N GLU A 21 -15.32 4.90 -5.32
CA GLU A 21 -15.45 3.46 -5.05
C GLU A 21 -14.26 2.94 -4.24
N PHE A 22 -13.04 3.37 -4.59
CA PHE A 22 -11.84 3.09 -3.83
C PHE A 22 -11.93 3.58 -2.38
N ASN A 23 -12.28 4.85 -2.17
CA ASN A 23 -12.39 5.41 -0.82
C ASN A 23 -13.49 4.72 0.00
N ASN A 24 -14.66 4.45 -0.59
CA ASN A 24 -15.75 3.74 0.08
C ASN A 24 -15.31 2.34 0.52
N THR A 25 -14.60 1.61 -0.33
CA THR A 25 -14.08 0.26 -0.01
C THR A 25 -13.11 0.31 1.17
N ILE A 26 -12.22 1.32 1.19
CA ILE A 26 -11.31 1.53 2.32
C ILE A 26 -12.05 1.91 3.60
N GLU A 27 -13.10 2.73 3.52
CA GLU A 27 -13.90 3.13 4.67
C GLU A 27 -14.65 1.93 5.26
N MET A 28 -15.29 1.11 4.41
CA MET A 28 -15.94 -0.13 4.84
C MET A 28 -14.95 -1.09 5.50
N PHE A 29 -13.79 -1.30 4.87
CA PHE A 29 -12.73 -2.13 5.45
C PHE A 29 -12.27 -1.62 6.82
N LEU A 30 -12.05 -0.31 6.96
CA LEU A 30 -11.64 0.28 8.24
C LEU A 30 -12.76 0.29 9.27
N ALA A 31 -14.03 0.30 8.88
CA ALA A 31 -15.14 0.17 9.83
C ALA A 31 -15.08 -1.19 10.54
N GLU A 32 -14.74 -2.25 9.81
CA GLU A 32 -14.70 -3.62 10.32
C GLU A 32 -13.37 -3.96 11.01
N HIS A 33 -12.24 -3.63 10.35
CA HIS A 33 -10.92 -4.15 10.70
C HIS A 33 -9.98 -3.15 11.36
N LYS A 34 -10.38 -1.91 11.61
CA LYS A 34 -9.51 -0.91 12.26
C LYS A 34 -8.98 -1.38 13.61
N LYS A 35 -9.74 -2.19 14.35
CA LYS A 35 -9.34 -2.79 15.63
C LYS A 35 -8.19 -3.80 15.51
N ASP A 36 -8.01 -4.39 14.33
CA ASP A 36 -6.99 -5.41 14.07
C ASP A 36 -5.58 -4.80 13.84
N PHE A 37 -5.53 -3.47 13.68
CA PHE A 37 -4.30 -2.70 13.48
C PHE A 37 -3.90 -1.93 14.74
N THR A 38 -2.59 -1.92 15.03
CA THR A 38 -2.04 -0.96 16.01
C THR A 38 -2.08 0.46 15.46
N LYS A 39 -1.93 1.46 16.35
CA LYS A 39 -1.88 2.89 15.93
C LYS A 39 -0.85 3.15 14.83
N GLY A 40 0.35 2.58 14.94
CA GLY A 40 1.41 2.72 13.94
C GLY A 40 1.06 2.04 12.62
N GLU A 41 0.44 0.86 12.67
CA GLU A 41 -0.01 0.15 11.46
C GLU A 41 -1.13 0.92 10.74
N LEU A 42 -2.08 1.52 11.47
CA LEU A 42 -3.12 2.39 10.88
C LEU A 42 -2.52 3.60 10.17
N VAL A 43 -1.49 4.23 10.76
CA VAL A 43 -0.77 5.35 10.12
C VAL A 43 -0.11 4.88 8.82
N ALA A 44 0.55 3.72 8.84
CA ALA A 44 1.16 3.12 7.66
C ALA A 44 0.12 2.81 6.57
N PHE A 45 -1.00 2.18 6.93
CA PHE A 45 -2.08 1.80 6.02
C PHE A 45 -2.73 3.02 5.36
N LYS A 46 -3.11 4.04 6.15
CA LYS A 46 -3.68 5.28 5.61
C LYS A 46 -2.74 5.97 4.63
N ARG A 47 -1.43 5.91 4.89
CA ARG A 47 -0.46 6.48 3.96
C ARG A 47 -0.40 5.71 2.65
N LEU A 48 -0.35 4.38 2.75
CA LEU A 48 -0.35 3.49 1.60
C LEU A 48 -1.60 3.72 0.73
N VAL A 49 -2.78 3.85 1.33
CA VAL A 49 -4.03 4.22 0.62
C VAL A 49 -3.86 5.54 -0.13
N ARG A 50 -3.29 6.57 0.51
CA ARG A 50 -3.04 7.86 -0.16
C ARG A 50 -2.08 7.76 -1.34
N PHE A 51 -1.05 6.92 -1.26
CA PHE A 51 -0.17 6.64 -2.40
C PHE A 51 -0.89 5.91 -3.53
N SER A 52 -1.82 5.02 -3.17
CA SER A 52 -2.64 4.25 -4.12
C SER A 52 -3.78 5.08 -4.71
N ALA A 53 -4.11 6.24 -4.16
CA ALA A 53 -5.17 7.10 -4.69
C ALA A 53 -4.83 7.74 -6.06
N LYS A 54 -3.53 7.91 -6.38
CA LYS A 54 -3.09 8.47 -7.68
C LYS A 54 -3.50 7.59 -8.86
N TYR A 55 -3.49 6.27 -8.65
CA TYR A 55 -4.02 5.27 -9.57
C TYR A 55 -4.88 4.35 -8.72
N ALA A 56 -6.17 4.64 -8.58
CA ALA A 56 -7.07 4.00 -7.62
C ALA A 56 -6.77 2.50 -7.44
N GLY A 57 -6.45 2.09 -6.21
CA GLY A 57 -6.13 0.70 -5.88
C GLY A 57 -4.75 0.19 -6.32
N VAL A 58 -3.88 1.02 -6.92
CA VAL A 58 -2.56 0.60 -7.40
C VAL A 58 -1.45 1.48 -6.83
N ALA A 59 -0.57 0.88 -6.03
CA ALA A 59 0.71 1.47 -5.65
C ALA A 59 1.87 0.65 -6.22
N ASN A 60 2.86 1.33 -6.82
CA ASN A 60 4.14 0.75 -7.21
C ASN A 60 5.27 1.53 -6.54
N ALA A 61 5.70 1.07 -5.37
CA ALA A 61 6.76 1.70 -4.62
C ALA A 61 7.60 0.67 -3.85
N LYS A 62 8.86 1.04 -3.56
CA LYS A 62 9.69 0.28 -2.62
C LYS A 62 9.22 0.59 -1.20
N ILE A 63 9.16 -0.42 -0.33
CA ILE A 63 8.81 -0.25 1.09
C ILE A 63 9.67 0.83 1.75
N GLY A 64 10.99 0.82 1.50
CA GLY A 64 11.90 1.82 2.06
C GLY A 64 11.57 3.25 1.62
N THR A 65 11.12 3.45 0.37
CA THR A 65 10.69 4.77 -0.13
C THR A 65 9.41 5.23 0.55
N LEU A 66 8.44 4.33 0.75
CA LEU A 66 7.19 4.65 1.46
C LEU A 66 7.45 5.01 2.93
N VAL A 67 8.27 4.22 3.61
CA VAL A 67 8.66 4.45 5.01
C VAL A 67 9.39 5.79 5.14
N LYS A 68 10.35 6.08 4.26
CA LYS A 68 11.06 7.37 4.26
C LYS A 68 10.09 8.54 4.07
N ALA A 69 9.19 8.44 3.10
CA ALA A 69 8.18 9.47 2.84
C ALA A 69 7.10 9.60 3.94
N ILE A 70 6.92 8.58 4.80
CA ILE A 70 6.10 8.67 6.00
C ILE A 70 6.87 9.46 7.07
N ASN A 71 8.11 9.07 7.35
CA ASN A 71 8.93 9.65 8.40
C ASN A 71 9.26 11.12 8.15
N GLU A 72 9.53 11.49 6.89
CA GLU A 72 9.74 12.89 6.48
C GLU A 72 8.51 13.77 6.73
N LYS A 73 7.29 13.24 6.53
CA LYS A 73 6.05 14.01 6.79
C LYS A 73 5.59 13.98 8.24
N LEU A 74 6.15 13.10 9.06
CA LEU A 74 5.83 12.97 10.49
C LEU A 74 6.98 13.43 11.38
N ASN A 75 7.91 14.25 10.86
CA ASN A 75 9.06 14.81 11.59
C ASN A 75 9.86 13.76 12.38
N GLY A 76 10.05 12.56 11.80
CA GLY A 76 10.78 11.47 12.45
C GLY A 76 9.94 10.58 13.38
N PHE A 77 8.72 10.96 13.76
CA PHE A 77 7.78 10.13 14.53
C PHE A 77 6.97 9.16 13.67
N GLY A 78 7.51 8.77 12.52
CA GLY A 78 6.82 7.90 11.59
C GLY A 78 6.94 6.42 11.97
N VAL A 79 6.74 5.56 10.97
CA VAL A 79 6.67 4.11 11.18
C VAL A 79 7.99 3.46 10.83
N SER A 80 8.42 2.47 11.60
CA SER A 80 9.56 1.64 11.22
C SER A 80 9.20 0.74 10.02
N ARG A 81 10.24 0.21 9.36
CA ARG A 81 10.06 -0.78 8.28
C ARG A 81 9.33 -2.03 8.77
N SER A 82 9.66 -2.53 9.96
CA SER A 82 9.00 -3.71 10.54
C SER A 82 7.52 -3.47 10.82
N THR A 83 7.14 -2.27 11.28
CA THR A 83 5.74 -1.87 11.44
C THR A 83 5.01 -1.83 10.09
N PHE A 84 5.66 -1.31 9.04
CA PHE A 84 5.09 -1.30 7.70
C PHE A 84 4.88 -2.72 7.16
N GLU A 85 5.87 -3.60 7.31
CA GLU A 85 5.79 -5.00 6.85
C GLU A 85 4.73 -5.81 7.61
N ARG A 86 4.56 -5.58 8.93
CA ARG A 86 3.45 -6.18 9.71
C ARG A 86 2.09 -5.70 9.21
N MET A 87 1.94 -4.39 8.98
CA MET A 87 0.72 -3.83 8.40
C MET A 87 0.39 -4.46 7.05
N LEU A 88 1.39 -4.64 6.17
CA LEU A 88 1.21 -5.28 4.87
C LEU A 88 0.72 -6.73 5.01
N ARG A 89 1.33 -7.49 5.92
CA ARG A 89 0.93 -8.88 6.17
C ARG A 89 -0.51 -8.97 6.64
N LYS A 90 -0.89 -8.18 7.67
CA LYS A 90 -2.27 -8.12 8.16
C LYS A 90 -3.26 -7.70 7.08
N SER A 91 -2.94 -6.66 6.31
CA SER A 91 -3.81 -6.20 5.23
C SER A 91 -4.02 -7.27 4.16
N LYS A 92 -2.99 -8.08 3.88
CA LYS A 92 -3.09 -9.22 2.98
C LYS A 92 -3.95 -10.34 3.58
N ASP A 93 -3.73 -10.69 4.83
CA ASP A 93 -4.47 -11.75 5.52
C ASP A 93 -5.96 -11.39 5.67
N LEU A 94 -6.27 -10.10 5.82
CA LEU A 94 -7.63 -9.55 5.83
C LEU A 94 -8.21 -9.31 4.42
N GLY A 95 -7.50 -9.68 3.35
CA GLY A 95 -8.02 -9.69 1.99
C GLY A 95 -8.13 -8.33 1.29
N ILE A 96 -7.82 -7.21 1.95
CA ILE A 96 -7.90 -5.86 1.35
C ILE A 96 -6.73 -5.53 0.44
N VAL A 97 -5.64 -6.32 0.51
CA VAL A 97 -4.38 -6.02 -0.18
C VAL A 97 -3.83 -7.28 -0.83
N SER A 98 -3.64 -7.23 -2.14
CA SER A 98 -2.82 -8.21 -2.86
C SER A 98 -1.42 -7.66 -3.07
N ILE A 99 -0.41 -8.40 -2.62
CA ILE A 99 1.01 -8.03 -2.74
C ILE A 99 1.64 -8.82 -3.88
N VAL A 100 2.04 -8.12 -4.94
CA VAL A 100 2.84 -8.69 -6.02
C VAL A 100 4.25 -8.17 -5.91
N TYR A 101 5.18 -9.08 -5.58
CA TYR A 101 6.61 -8.76 -5.53
C TYR A 101 7.18 -8.76 -6.95
N THR A 102 7.74 -7.63 -7.40
CA THR A 102 8.56 -7.58 -8.61
C THR A 102 10.02 -7.39 -8.25
N LYS A 103 10.91 -8.12 -8.92
CA LYS A 103 12.37 -7.91 -8.85
C LYS A 103 12.82 -7.23 -10.14
N LYS A 104 13.60 -6.15 -10.03
CA LYS A 104 14.50 -5.74 -11.12
C LYS A 104 15.75 -6.61 -11.12
N SER A 105 16.43 -6.70 -12.27
CA SER A 105 17.76 -7.30 -12.41
C SER A 105 18.81 -6.75 -11.42
N LYS A 106 18.62 -5.52 -10.90
CA LYS A 106 19.44 -4.87 -9.86
C LYS A 106 18.73 -4.73 -8.49
N GLY A 107 18.24 -5.84 -7.93
CA GLY A 107 18.01 -5.99 -6.47
C GLY A 107 16.87 -5.21 -5.80
N GLY A 108 16.02 -4.49 -6.53
CA GLY A 108 14.88 -3.78 -5.93
C GLY A 108 13.62 -4.63 -5.86
N ILE A 109 13.09 -4.87 -4.64
CA ILE A 109 11.75 -5.43 -4.43
C ILE A 109 10.73 -4.28 -4.53
N TYR A 110 9.83 -4.33 -5.50
CA TYR A 110 8.65 -3.48 -5.51
C TYR A 110 7.47 -4.28 -4.99
N VAL A 111 6.66 -3.62 -4.17
CA VAL A 111 5.36 -4.13 -3.76
C VAL A 111 4.35 -3.48 -4.67
N ARG A 112 3.75 -4.27 -5.55
CA ARG A 112 2.51 -3.89 -6.23
C ARG A 112 1.37 -4.26 -5.31
N MET A 113 0.71 -3.23 -4.80
CA MET A 113 -0.46 -3.38 -3.96
C MET A 113 -1.68 -3.19 -4.83
N LEU A 114 -2.50 -4.24 -4.96
CA LEU A 114 -3.85 -4.13 -5.50
C LEU A 114 -4.81 -4.15 -4.32
N ILE A 115 -5.47 -3.02 -4.11
CA ILE A 115 -6.64 -2.93 -3.24
C ILE A 115 -7.86 -3.23 -4.12
#